data_AF-A0A5J4TW01-F1
#
_entry.id   AF-A0A5J4TW01-F1
#
_cell.length_a   1.000
_cell.length_b   1.000
_cell.length_c   1.000
_cell.angle_alpha   90.00
_cell.angle_beta   90.00
_cell.angle_gamma   90.00
#
_symmetry.space_group_name_H-M   'P 1'
#
loop_
_entity.id
_entity.type
_entity.pdbx_description
1 polymer ?
#
loop_
_entity_poly.entity_id
_entity_poly.type
_entity_poly.pdbx_seq_one_letter_code
_entity_poly.pdbx_strand_id
1 'polypeptide(L)'
;MKKLDVFIDVTMEKETLRFDETTFFTKESDSNGIGNIPQLAIAIRSSDKNIQIPALKSLLNIVVNVPESVEALYENDVVSVLNKYIGGAQEGEIY
;
A
#
# COMPACT_ATOMS: atom_id res chain seq x y z
N MET A 1 26.10 51.06 -13.76
CA MET A 1 26.26 49.66 -13.32
C MET A 1 25.16 49.36 -12.31
N LYS A 2 24.11 48.63 -12.71
CA LYS A 2 22.99 48.25 -11.83
C LYS A 2 23.33 46.92 -11.15
N LYS A 3 23.29 46.90 -9.81
CA LYS A 3 23.31 45.67 -9.01
C LYS A 3 22.09 44.83 -9.38
N LEU A 4 22.30 43.53 -9.59
CA LEU A 4 21.23 42.55 -9.72
C LEU A 4 21.39 41.58 -8.55
N ASP A 5 20.53 41.75 -7.55
CA ASP A 5 20.40 40.84 -6.42
C ASP A 5 19.84 39.51 -6.95
N VAL A 6 20.71 38.52 -7.12
CA VAL A 6 20.32 37.16 -7.47
C VAL A 6 19.74 36.53 -6.21
N PHE A 7 18.41 36.52 -6.13
CA PHE A 7 17.67 35.66 -5.22
C PHE A 7 18.03 34.22 -5.54
N ILE A 8 18.66 33.54 -4.58
CA ILE A 8 18.83 32.09 -4.59
C ILE A 8 17.42 31.52 -4.43
N ASP A 9 16.79 31.18 -5.56
CA ASP A 9 15.67 30.26 -5.56
C ASP A 9 16.25 28.91 -5.14
N VAL A 10 16.28 28.65 -3.83
CA VAL A 10 16.44 27.30 -3.30
C VAL A 10 15.13 26.61 -3.65
N THR A 11 15.01 26.17 -4.90
CA THR A 11 14.00 25.21 -5.28
C THR A 11 14.34 23.96 -4.50
N MET A 12 13.65 23.78 -3.38
CA MET A 12 13.69 22.56 -2.58
C MET A 12 13.20 21.47 -3.53
N GLU A 13 14.13 20.78 -4.18
CA GLU A 13 13.83 19.58 -4.92
C GLU A 13 13.21 18.64 -3.90
N LYS A 14 11.88 18.55 -3.91
CA LYS A 14 11.18 17.45 -3.28
C LYS A 14 11.70 16.23 -4.04
N GLU A 15 12.74 15.61 -3.51
CA GLU A 15 13.01 14.20 -3.69
C GLU A 15 11.73 13.48 -3.26
N THR A 16 10.79 13.42 -4.20
CA THR A 16 9.78 12.39 -4.21
C THR A 16 10.60 11.12 -4.34
N LEU A 17 10.92 10.51 -3.20
CA LEU A 17 11.29 9.11 -3.12
C LEU A 17 10.17 8.40 -3.87
N ARG A 18 10.42 8.14 -5.16
CA ARG A 18 9.58 7.27 -5.96
C ARG A 18 9.74 5.94 -5.27
N PHE A 19 8.80 5.64 -4.39
CA PHE A 19 8.65 4.33 -3.80
C PHE A 19 8.56 3.42 -5.02
N ASP A 20 9.63 2.68 -5.27
CA ASP A 20 9.77 1.85 -6.45
C ASP A 20 8.83 0.66 -6.22
N GLU A 21 7.56 0.91 -6.52
CA GLU A 21 6.37 0.06 -6.34
C GLU A 21 6.61 -1.34 -6.93
N THR A 22 7.55 -1.41 -7.89
CA THR A 22 8.00 -2.57 -8.65
C THR A 22 9.14 -3.37 -8.04
N THR A 23 9.77 -3.00 -6.92
CA THR A 23 10.85 -3.86 -6.34
C THR A 23 10.52 -4.47 -4.99
N PHE A 24 9.58 -3.90 -4.23
CA PHE A 24 9.26 -4.42 -2.88
C PHE A 24 8.26 -5.58 -2.91
N PHE A 25 7.24 -5.50 -3.78
CA PHE A 25 6.17 -6.52 -3.86
C PHE A 25 6.30 -7.45 -5.08
N THR A 26 7.26 -7.17 -5.96
CA THR A 26 7.37 -7.76 -7.30
C THR A 26 8.55 -8.74 -7.47
N LYS A 27 9.17 -9.18 -6.37
CA LYS A 27 9.91 -10.46 -6.41
C LYS A 27 8.89 -11.61 -6.48
N GLU A 28 8.28 -11.74 -7.66
CA GLU A 28 7.62 -12.94 -8.15
C GLU A 28 8.63 -14.07 -8.07
N SER A 29 8.66 -14.72 -6.91
CA SER A 29 9.56 -15.83 -6.64
C SER A 29 8.79 -17.10 -6.93
N ASP A 30 8.40 -17.37 -8.18
CA ASP A 30 7.75 -18.60 -8.71
C ASP A 30 6.62 -19.24 -7.88
N SER A 31 6.17 -18.55 -6.84
CA SER A 31 5.18 -18.92 -5.86
C SER A 31 3.99 -18.04 -6.14
N ASN A 32 2.82 -18.62 -5.97
CA ASN A 32 1.48 -18.07 -6.15
C ASN A 32 1.17 -16.80 -5.28
N GLY A 33 2.18 -16.01 -4.89
CA GLY A 33 2.03 -14.79 -4.10
C GLY A 33 1.66 -15.02 -2.64
N ILE A 34 1.27 -16.25 -2.25
CA ILE A 34 0.89 -16.60 -0.87
C ILE A 34 2.02 -16.29 0.12
N GLY A 35 3.27 -16.55 -0.26
CA GLY A 35 4.44 -16.25 0.57
C GLY A 35 4.60 -14.78 0.96
N ASN A 36 3.97 -13.87 0.21
CA ASN A 36 4.02 -12.42 0.47
C ASN A 36 2.87 -11.95 1.38
N ILE A 37 1.87 -12.79 1.68
CA ILE A 37 0.70 -12.42 2.50
C ILE A 37 1.08 -11.87 3.89
N PRO A 38 2.04 -12.45 4.64
CA PRO A 38 2.43 -11.89 5.94
C PRO A 38 2.94 -10.44 5.84
N GLN A 39 3.73 -10.14 4.80
CA GLN A 39 4.26 -8.79 4.57
C GLN A 39 3.15 -7.83 4.14
N LEU A 40 2.26 -8.28 3.27
CA LEU A 40 1.10 -7.51 2.83
C LEU A 40 0.17 -7.21 4.01
N ALA A 41 -0.02 -8.15 4.93
CA ALA A 41 -0.82 -7.95 6.14
C ALA A 41 -0.26 -6.77 6.96
N ILE A 42 1.05 -6.65 7.11
CA ILE A 42 1.67 -5.50 7.77
C ILE A 42 1.45 -4.22 6.95
N ALA A 43 1.70 -4.27 5.65
CA ALA A 43 1.62 -3.10 4.77
C ALA A 43 0.21 -2.48 4.70
N ILE A 44 -0.86 -3.30 4.70
CA ILE A 44 -2.24 -2.78 4.70
C ILE A 44 -2.64 -2.07 6.00
N ARG A 45 -1.87 -2.23 7.08
CA ARG A 45 -2.08 -1.51 8.34
C ARG A 45 -1.34 -0.15 8.36
N SER A 46 -0.53 0.15 7.35
CA SER A 46 0.19 1.41 7.23
C SER A 46 -0.77 2.60 7.14
N SER A 47 -0.43 3.70 7.81
CA SER A 47 -1.10 4.99 7.63
C SER A 47 -0.67 5.71 6.35
N ASP A 48 0.45 5.30 5.74
CA ASP A 48 0.90 5.84 4.46
C ASP A 48 0.13 5.19 3.31
N LYS A 49 -0.69 5.99 2.62
CA LYS A 49 -1.51 5.54 1.50
C LYS A 49 -0.67 5.02 0.32
N ASN A 50 0.56 5.49 0.16
CA ASN A 50 1.47 5.00 -0.89
C ASN A 50 1.97 3.57 -0.61
N ILE A 51 1.82 3.09 0.63
CA ILE A 51 2.15 1.71 1.03
C ILE A 51 0.87 0.88 1.12
N GLN A 52 -0.16 1.44 1.76
CA GLN A 52 -1.42 0.77 2.02
C GLN A 52 -2.17 0.41 0.73
N ILE A 53 -2.30 1.33 -0.22
CA ILE A 53 -3.08 1.11 -1.44
C ILE A 53 -2.46 0.03 -2.34
N PRO A 54 -1.15 0.06 -2.65
CA PRO A 54 -0.53 -1.02 -3.42
C PRO A 54 -0.66 -2.38 -2.74
N ALA A 55 -0.48 -2.44 -1.41
CA ALA A 55 -0.63 -3.70 -0.66
C ALA A 55 -2.05 -4.28 -0.76
N LEU A 56 -3.09 -3.43 -0.71
CA LEU A 56 -4.48 -3.85 -0.94
C LEU A 56 -4.69 -4.40 -2.35
N LYS A 57 -4.11 -3.75 -3.39
CA LYS A 57 -4.18 -4.24 -4.78
C LYS A 57 -3.49 -5.59 -4.94
N SER A 58 -2.31 -5.77 -4.34
CA SER A 58 -1.58 -7.04 -4.38
C SER A 58 -2.36 -8.17 -3.70
N LEU A 59 -2.98 -7.91 -2.53
CA LEU A 59 -3.85 -8.88 -1.88
C LEU A 59 -5.03 -9.27 -2.79
N LEU A 60 -5.73 -8.29 -3.39
CA LEU A 60 -6.83 -8.58 -4.31
C LEU A 60 -6.37 -9.45 -5.48
N ASN A 61 -5.22 -9.14 -6.06
CA ASN A 61 -4.64 -9.94 -7.14
C ASN A 61 -4.35 -11.38 -6.70
N ILE A 62 -3.84 -11.59 -5.49
CA ILE A 62 -3.61 -12.93 -4.94
C ILE A 62 -4.95 -13.68 -4.78
N VAL A 63 -5.95 -13.08 -4.13
CA VAL A 63 -7.24 -13.76 -3.86
C VAL A 63 -7.97 -14.14 -5.14
N VAL A 64 -7.93 -13.28 -6.16
CA VAL A 64 -8.61 -13.52 -7.45
C VAL A 64 -7.96 -14.67 -8.22
N ASN A 65 -6.64 -14.81 -8.14
CA ASN A 65 -5.90 -15.78 -8.96
C ASN A 65 -5.55 -17.08 -8.21
N VAL A 66 -5.64 -17.09 -6.87
CA VAL A 66 -5.15 -18.19 -6.03
C VAL A 66 -6.18 -18.47 -4.92
N PRO A 67 -7.20 -19.32 -5.18
CA PRO A 67 -8.26 -19.60 -4.21
C PRO A 67 -7.75 -20.16 -2.87
N GLU A 68 -6.66 -20.92 -2.88
CA GLU A 68 -6.04 -21.51 -1.68
C GLU A 68 -5.42 -20.44 -0.76
N SER A 69 -5.21 -19.22 -1.26
CA SER A 69 -4.67 -18.11 -0.46
C SER A 69 -5.57 -17.71 0.70
N VAL A 70 -6.86 -18.07 0.67
CA VAL A 70 -7.85 -17.71 1.69
C VAL A 70 -7.41 -18.16 3.08
N GLU A 71 -6.84 -19.36 3.22
CA GLU A 71 -6.35 -19.86 4.52
C GLU A 71 -5.26 -18.95 5.10
N ALA A 72 -4.26 -18.61 4.29
CA ALA A 72 -3.18 -17.71 4.68
C ALA A 72 -3.68 -16.30 5.04
N LEU A 73 -4.77 -15.81 4.44
CA LEU A 73 -5.37 -14.52 4.84
C LEU A 73 -5.95 -14.56 6.26
N TYR A 74 -6.58 -15.67 6.65
CA TYR A 74 -7.10 -15.85 8.01
C TYR A 74 -5.95 -15.99 9.01
N GLU A 75 -4.94 -16.80 8.70
CA GLU A 75 -3.76 -16.99 9.57
C GLU A 75 -2.99 -15.69 9.84
N ASN A 76 -3.05 -14.72 8.92
CA ASN A 76 -2.35 -13.44 9.02
C ASN A 76 -3.25 -12.26 9.45
N ASP A 77 -4.44 -12.54 9.98
CA ASP A 77 -5.43 -11.55 10.44
C ASP A 77 -5.82 -10.52 9.37
N VAL A 78 -5.67 -10.85 8.08
CA VAL A 78 -5.93 -9.90 6.98
C VAL A 78 -7.40 -9.54 6.94
N VAL A 79 -8.30 -10.52 7.10
CA VAL A 79 -9.76 -10.33 7.08
C VAL A 79 -10.20 -9.34 8.18
N SER A 80 -9.63 -9.46 9.38
CA SER A 80 -9.91 -8.55 10.50
C SER A 80 -9.52 -7.10 10.18
N VAL A 81 -8.39 -6.90 9.51
CA VAL A 81 -7.97 -5.56 9.05
C VAL A 81 -8.92 -5.03 7.97
N LEU A 82 -9.26 -5.86 6.98
CA LEU A 82 -10.14 -5.45 5.88
C LEU A 82 -11.54 -5.05 6.36
N ASN A 83 -12.09 -5.77 7.33
CA ASN A 83 -13.40 -5.45 7.92
C ASN A 83 -13.45 -4.04 8.52
N LYS A 84 -12.34 -3.49 9.00
CA LYS A 84 -12.27 -2.10 9.51
C LYS A 84 -12.49 -1.06 8.42
N TYR A 85 -12.19 -1.39 7.16
CA TYR A 85 -12.43 -0.50 6.02
C TYR A 85 -13.88 -0.57 5.52
N ILE A 86 -14.56 -1.68 5.75
CA ILE A 86 -15.96 -1.88 5.38
C ILE A 86 -16.89 -1.23 6.41
N GLY A 87 -16.54 -1.33 7.70
CA GLY A 87 -17.28 -0.72 8.82
C GLY A 87 -17.15 0.81 8.94
N GLY A 88 -16.50 1.48 7.99
CA GLY A 88 -16.40 2.93 7.92
C GLY A 88 -17.66 3.62 7.35
N ALA A 89 -18.62 2.87 6.81
CA ALA A 89 -19.99 3.35 6.69
C ALA A 89 -20.56 3.38 8.10
N GLN A 90 -20.41 4.53 8.77
CA GLN A 90 -20.95 4.75 10.11
C GLN A 90 -22.42 4.34 10.11
N GLU A 91 -22.78 3.41 11.00
CA GLU A 91 -24.19 3.20 11.37
C GLU A 91 -24.72 4.55 11.90
N GLY A 92 -25.27 5.39 11.01
CA GLY A 92 -25.77 6.72 11.40
C GLY A 92 -25.69 7.84 10.37
N GLU A 93 -25.07 7.70 9.20
CA GLU A 93 -25.23 8.71 8.14
C GLU A 93 -26.64 8.59 7.52
N ILE A 94 -27.58 9.35 8.09
CA ILE A 94 -28.89 9.63 7.49
C ILE A 94 -28.64 10.62 6.34
N TYR A 95 -28.93 10.21 5.10
CA TYR A 95 -29.02 11.09 3.94
C TYR A 95 -30.31 11.93 3.97
#